data_AF-A0A7Y5DEI1-F1
#
_entry.id   AF-A0A7Y5DEI1-F1
#
_cell.length_a   1.000
_cell.length_b   1.000
_cell.length_c   1.000
_cell.angle_alpha   90.00
_cell.angle_beta   90.00
_cell.angle_gamma   90.00
#
_symmetry.space_group_name_H-M   'P 1'
#
loop_
_entity.id
_entity.type
_entity.pdbx_description
1 polymer ?
#
loop_
_entity_poly.entity_id
_entity_poly.type
_entity_poly.pdbx_seq_one_letter_code
_entity_poly.pdbx_strand_id
1 'polypeptide(L)'
;MSKIPGVNHLDAVRALQKAGFSIARQGKHIVMSNGTRILTIPRHNPVNAFTLGGIVRDAGLTVEQFRDLLRNKRGHSEFSRVTMGGLWEEISMSIYILL
;
A
#
# COMPACT_ATOMS: atom_id res chain seq x y z
N MET A 1 17.38 7.04 -13.47
CA MET A 1 16.06 6.34 -13.46
C MET A 1 16.17 5.12 -12.54
N SER A 2 15.60 5.20 -11.34
CA SER A 2 15.64 4.09 -10.37
C SER A 2 14.69 2.98 -10.82
N LYS A 3 15.22 2.02 -11.60
CA LYS A 3 14.49 0.83 -12.05
C LYS A 3 13.99 0.10 -10.82
N ILE A 4 12.67 0.06 -10.62
CA ILE A 4 12.09 -0.91 -9.69
C ILE A 4 12.46 -2.29 -10.27
N PRO A 5 13.20 -3.13 -9.55
CA PRO A 5 13.48 -4.48 -10.03
C PRO A 5 12.14 -5.18 -10.27
N GLY A 6 12.07 -6.01 -11.31
CA GLY A 6 10.83 -6.71 -11.65
C GLY A 6 10.23 -7.38 -10.41
N VAL A 7 9.01 -6.98 -10.03
CA VAL A 7 8.39 -7.43 -8.77
C VAL A 7 7.58 -8.68 -9.04
N ASN A 8 7.67 -9.64 -8.13
CA ASN A 8 6.81 -10.82 -8.17
C ASN A 8 5.34 -10.38 -8.01
N HIS A 9 4.47 -10.85 -8.89
CA HIS A 9 3.04 -10.54 -8.84
C HIS A 9 2.42 -10.85 -7.46
N LEU A 10 2.89 -11.89 -6.74
CA LEU A 10 2.42 -12.21 -5.39
C LEU A 10 2.81 -11.16 -4.35
N ASP A 11 3.99 -10.56 -4.49
CA ASP A 11 4.44 -9.50 -3.58
C ASP A 11 3.66 -8.21 -3.85
N ALA A 12 3.36 -7.91 -5.12
CA ALA A 12 2.46 -6.81 -5.48
C ALA A 12 1.05 -7.01 -4.92
N VAL A 13 0.49 -8.23 -5.02
CA VAL A 13 -0.80 -8.58 -4.42
C VAL A 13 -0.78 -8.36 -2.91
N ARG A 14 0.25 -8.87 -2.21
CA ARG A 14 0.39 -8.68 -0.75
C ARG A 14 0.50 -7.21 -0.36
N ALA A 15 1.25 -6.41 -1.12
CA ALA A 15 1.38 -4.98 -0.88
C ALA A 15 0.03 -4.26 -1.03
N LEU A 16 -0.73 -4.59 -2.09
CA LEU A 16 -2.05 -4.02 -2.32
C LEU A 16 -3.09 -4.50 -1.29
N GLN A 17 -2.98 -5.75 -0.81
CA GLN A 17 -3.79 -6.23 0.31
C GLN A 17 -3.59 -5.40 1.58
N LYS A 18 -2.34 -5.05 1.90
CA LYS A 18 -2.04 -4.14 3.03
C LYS A 18 -2.57 -2.73 2.82
N ALA A 19 -2.69 -2.28 1.57
CA ALA A 19 -3.30 -1.00 1.23
C ALA A 19 -4.84 -1.03 1.24
N GLY A 20 -5.46 -2.15 1.65
CA GLY A 20 -6.92 -2.29 1.77
C GLY A 20 -7.61 -2.86 0.54
N PHE A 21 -6.88 -3.41 -0.43
CA PHE A 21 -7.49 -4.09 -1.58
C PHE A 21 -7.73 -5.57 -1.28
N SER A 22 -8.93 -6.05 -1.55
CA SER A 22 -9.29 -7.47 -1.49
C SER A 22 -9.21 -8.12 -2.87
N ILE A 23 -9.03 -9.44 -2.94
CA ILE A 23 -9.03 -10.15 -4.22
C ILE A 23 -10.49 -10.42 -4.62
N ALA A 24 -10.93 -9.82 -5.72
CA ALA A 24 -12.27 -9.99 -6.24
C ALA A 24 -12.37 -11.21 -7.17
N ARG A 25 -11.33 -11.46 -7.99
CA ARG A 25 -11.30 -12.61 -8.92
C ARG A 25 -9.87 -13.03 -9.21
N GLN A 26 -9.64 -14.34 -9.29
CA GLN A 26 -8.39 -14.91 -9.80
C GLN A 26 -8.67 -15.70 -11.08
N GLY A 27 -7.87 -15.44 -12.11
CA GLY A 27 -7.91 -16.16 -13.38
C GLY A 27 -6.58 -16.00 -14.10
N LYS A 28 -6.61 -15.71 -15.41
CA LYS A 28 -5.40 -15.34 -16.16
C LYS A 28 -4.73 -14.11 -15.55
N HIS A 29 -5.53 -13.14 -15.07
CA HIS A 29 -5.10 -11.98 -14.29
C HIS A 29 -5.75 -12.03 -12.89
N ILE A 30 -5.15 -11.36 -11.91
CA ILE A 30 -5.69 -11.20 -10.56
C ILE A 30 -6.38 -9.85 -10.49
N VAL A 31 -7.68 -9.86 -10.24
CA VAL A 31 -8.49 -8.64 -10.06
C VAL A 31 -8.62 -8.38 -8.57
N MET A 32 -8.26 -7.18 -8.15
CA MET A 32 -8.37 -6.71 -6.77
C MET A 32 -9.28 -5.50 -6.68
N SER A 33 -10.02 -5.34 -5.58
CA SER A 33 -10.86 -4.18 -5.33
C SER A 33 -10.88 -3.80 -3.86
N ASN A 34 -10.92 -2.49 -3.59
CA ASN A 34 -11.15 -1.93 -2.25
C ASN A 34 -12.60 -1.42 -2.08
N GLY A 35 -13.52 -1.83 -2.95
CA GLY A 35 -14.92 -1.36 -2.97
C GLY A 35 -15.14 -0.11 -3.82
N THR A 36 -14.12 0.74 -3.98
CA THR A 36 -14.22 1.98 -4.79
C THR A 36 -13.47 1.87 -6.12
N ARG A 37 -12.33 1.19 -6.12
CA ARG A 37 -11.45 1.03 -7.27
C ARG A 37 -11.23 -0.45 -7.57
N ILE A 38 -10.98 -0.75 -8.85
CA ILE A 38 -10.69 -2.09 -9.33
C ILE A 38 -9.33 -2.06 -10.01
N LEU A 39 -8.44 -2.95 -9.59
CA LEU A 39 -7.10 -3.11 -10.11
C LEU A 39 -6.95 -4.47 -10.77
N THR A 40 -6.24 -4.54 -11.88
CA THR A 40 -5.94 -5.80 -12.57
C THR A 40 -4.44 -6.01 -12.59
N ILE A 41 -3.99 -7.10 -11.96
CA ILE A 41 -2.58 -7.47 -11.85
C ILE A 41 -2.32 -8.65 -12.79
N PRO A 42 -1.42 -8.50 -13.78
CA PRO A 42 -1.03 -9.62 -14.63
C PRO A 42 -0.24 -10.65 -13.81
N ARG A 43 -0.46 -11.94 -14.07
CA ARG A 43 0.22 -13.04 -13.37
C ARG A 43 1.64 -13.35 -13.90
N HIS A 44 2.16 -12.50 -14.78
CA HIS A 44 3.51 -12.64 -15.30
C HIS A 44 4.52 -12.34 -14.19
N ASN A 45 5.58 -13.14 -14.11
CA ASN A 45 6.68 -12.92 -13.18
C ASN A 45 7.98 -12.78 -13.98
N PRO A 46 8.69 -11.65 -13.86
CA PRO A 46 8.36 -10.45 -13.10
C PRO A 46 7.31 -9.56 -13.78
N VAL A 47 6.56 -8.79 -12.98
CA VAL A 47 5.73 -7.70 -13.52
C VAL A 47 6.63 -6.51 -13.83
N ASN A 48 6.47 -5.93 -15.01
CA ASN A 48 7.23 -4.76 -15.44
C ASN A 48 6.98 -3.57 -14.50
N ALA A 49 8.04 -2.86 -14.12
CA ALA A 49 7.98 -1.65 -13.29
C ALA A 49 7.03 -0.59 -13.84
N PHE A 50 6.94 -0.44 -15.17
CA PHE A 50 6.02 0.51 -15.80
C PHE A 50 4.55 0.13 -15.56
N THR A 51 4.23 -1.16 -15.72
CA THR A 51 2.89 -1.69 -15.48
C THR A 51 2.50 -1.54 -14.02
N LEU A 52 3.42 -1.85 -13.09
CA LEU A 52 3.18 -1.62 -11.67
C LEU A 52 3.01 -0.14 -11.33
N GLY A 53 3.79 0.75 -11.93
CA GLY A 53 3.64 2.19 -11.76
C GLY A 53 2.25 2.70 -12.15
N GLY A 54 1.68 2.15 -13.23
CA GLY A 54 0.29 2.42 -13.62
C GLY A 54 -0.71 1.94 -12.56
N ILE A 55 -0.61 0.66 -12.18
CA ILE A 55 -1.50 0.06 -11.16
C ILE A 55 -1.43 0.80 -9.82
N VAL A 56 -0.24 1.23 -9.40
CA VAL A 56 -0.01 1.98 -8.16
C VAL A 56 -0.69 3.35 -8.20
N ARG A 57 -0.59 4.06 -9.34
CA ARG A 57 -1.30 5.33 -9.54
C ARG A 57 -2.81 5.13 -9.54
N ASP A 58 -3.30 4.09 -10.20
CA ASP A 58 -4.72 3.73 -10.22
C ASP A 58 -5.21 3.35 -8.82
N ALA A 59 -4.35 2.72 -8.01
CA ALA A 59 -4.62 2.43 -6.61
C ALA A 59 -4.69 3.70 -5.73
N GLY A 60 -4.22 4.84 -6.23
CA GLY A 60 -4.13 6.09 -5.48
C GLY A 60 -2.92 6.16 -4.56
N LEU A 61 -1.91 5.34 -4.81
CA LEU A 61 -0.66 5.29 -4.05
C LEU A 61 0.46 5.98 -4.82
N THR A 62 1.45 6.49 -4.09
CA THR A 62 2.73 6.91 -4.69
C THR A 62 3.66 5.72 -4.86
N VAL A 63 4.66 5.86 -5.72
CA VAL A 63 5.66 4.81 -5.95
C VAL A 63 6.44 4.51 -4.67
N GLU A 64 6.68 5.55 -3.87
CA GLU A 64 7.37 5.49 -2.58
C GLU A 64 6.54 4.70 -1.56
N GLN A 65 5.23 5.01 -1.43
CA GLN A 65 4.31 4.25 -0.58
C GLN A 65 4.27 2.77 -0.97
N PHE A 66 4.21 2.48 -2.27
CA PHE A 66 4.23 1.10 -2.75
C PHE A 66 5.55 0.39 -2.45
N ARG A 67 6.69 1.08 -2.59
CA ARG A 67 8.01 0.54 -2.18
C ARG A 67 8.08 0.24 -0.70
N ASP A 68 7.49 1.07 0.14
CA ASP A 68 7.44 0.81 1.59
C ASP A 68 6.56 -0.39 1.92
N LEU A 69 5.43 -0.57 1.23
CA LEU A 69 4.57 -1.75 1.38
C LEU A 69 5.26 -3.06 0.93
N LEU A 70 6.14 -2.98 -0.06
CA LEU A 70 7.00 -4.11 -0.49
C LEU A 70 8.12 -4.39 0.51
N ARG A 71 8.74 -3.37 1.11
CA ARG A 71 9.84 -3.50 2.08
C ARG A 71 9.34 -4.06 3.43
N ASN A 72 8.13 -3.69 3.85
CA ASN A 72 7.59 -4.13 5.12
C ASN A 72 7.03 -5.56 5.06
N LYS A 73 7.86 -6.58 5.26
CA LYS A 73 7.40 -7.96 5.53
C LYS A 73 6.76 -8.14 6.92
N ARG A 74 6.73 -7.10 7.76
CA ARG A 74 6.06 -7.10 9.07
C ARG A 74 4.97 -6.03 9.11
N GLY A 75 3.91 -6.34 9.84
CA GLY A 75 2.64 -5.62 9.86
C GLY A 75 2.77 -4.13 10.19
N HIS A 76 1.80 -3.42 9.63
CA HIS A 76 1.38 -2.05 9.86
C HIS A 76 1.63 -1.54 11.31
N SER A 77 2.58 -0.62 11.51
CA SER A 77 2.64 0.21 12.73
C SER A 77 3.51 1.48 12.60
N GLU A 78 3.47 2.24 11.51
CA GLU A 78 4.11 3.58 11.54
C GLU A 78 3.59 4.61 10.52
N PHE A 79 2.48 4.34 9.83
CA PHE A 79 1.98 5.28 8.80
C PHE A 79 0.96 6.30 9.33
N SER A 80 0.52 6.20 10.59
CA SER A 80 -0.41 7.16 11.22
C SER A 80 0.28 8.26 12.02
N ARG A 81 1.62 8.32 12.07
CA ARG A 81 2.34 9.35 12.85
C ARG A 81 2.70 10.62 12.09
N VAL A 82 2.71 10.61 10.76
CA VAL A 82 3.29 11.74 9.98
C VAL A 82 2.26 12.77 9.52
N THR A 83 0.96 12.55 9.74
CA THR A 83 -0.11 13.54 9.41
C THR A 83 -0.87 14.08 10.62
N MET A 84 -0.43 13.79 11.85
CA MET A 84 -0.99 14.42 13.05
C MET A 84 0.09 15.12 13.87
N GLY A 85 0.76 16.08 13.23
CA GLY A 85 1.52 17.09 13.95
C GLY A 85 0.56 17.99 14.73
N GLY A 86 0.62 17.94 16.05
CA GLY A 86 0.04 18.97 16.94
C GLY A 86 -1.02 18.48 17.93
N LEU A 87 -2.02 17.69 17.50
CA LEU A 87 -3.23 17.56 18.32
C LEU A 87 -3.20 16.49 19.42
N TRP A 88 -2.30 15.51 19.36
CA TRP A 88 -2.31 14.38 20.31
C TRP A 88 -1.46 14.60 21.55
N GLU A 89 -0.44 15.46 21.48
CA GLU A 89 0.35 15.83 22.68
C GLU A 89 -0.42 16.79 23.59
N GLU A 90 -1.28 17.67 23.04
CA GLU A 90 -2.12 18.58 23.86
C GLU A 90 -3.19 17.83 24.65
N ILE A 91 -3.82 16.80 24.07
CA ILE A 91 -4.87 16.04 24.75
C ILE A 91 -4.27 15.13 25.84
N SER A 92 -3.07 14.58 25.63
CA SER A 92 -2.44 13.70 26.62
C SER A 92 -1.93 14.44 27.86
N MET A 93 -1.52 15.70 27.74
CA MET A 93 -1.10 16.53 28.87
C MET A 93 -2.28 17.09 29.69
N SER A 94 -3.41 17.38 29.05
CA SER A 94 -4.57 17.94 29.75
C SER A 94 -5.21 16.93 30.71
N ILE A 95 -5.19 15.63 30.37
CA ILE A 95 -5.71 14.56 31.24
C ILE A 95 -4.78 14.29 32.43
N TYR A 96 -3.46 14.45 32.28
CA TYR A 96 -2.49 14.18 33.34
C TYR A 96 -2.37 15.27 34.41
N ILE A 97 -2.89 16.48 34.15
CA ILE A 97 -2.91 17.61 35.10
C ILE A 97 -4.23 17.64 35.92
N LEU A 98 -5.24 16.89 35.50
CA LEU A 98 -6.57 16.83 36.12
C LEU A 98 -6.84 15.58 36.97
N LEU A 99 -5.82 14.72 37.16
CA LEU A 99 -5.82 13.56 38.07
C LEU A 99 -4.78 13.77 39.18
#